data_AF-M7ZQZ1-F1
#
_entry.id   AF-M7ZQZ1-F1
#
_cell.length_a   1.000
_cell.length_b   1.000
_cell.length_c   1.000
_cell.angle_alpha   90.00
_cell.angle_beta   90.00
_cell.angle_gamma   90.00
#
_symmetry.space_group_name_H-M   'P 1'
#
loop_
_entity.id
_entity.type
_entity.pdbx_description
1 polymer ?
#
loop_
_entity_poly.entity_id
_entity_poly.type
_entity_poly.pdbx_seq_one_letter_code
_entity_poly.pdbx_strand_id
1 'polypeptide(L)'
;MRVVHISREAWKQGFIKGAVPQIPLSVLNSVVAVCKLTRDLFPEKEASATSVSVTMGAMNLVGCWFGAMPCCHGAGGLAGQYRFGGRSGASVVFLAMGKLALGLVFGNSFVTILGEFPIGILGVMLLFSGVELAMASRDMGSKEESFVMLVCAGVSLTGSSAALGFIAGVVLHLLLRLREVDCGELVGRLRARRYTWLL
;
A
#
# COMPACT_ATOMS: atom_id res chain seq x y z
N MET A 1 21.21 15.07 -23.87
CA MET A 1 20.35 13.94 -23.46
C MET A 1 20.92 12.65 -24.03
N ARG A 2 21.33 11.69 -23.18
CA ARG A 2 21.68 10.34 -23.64
C ARG A 2 20.36 9.59 -23.80
N VAL A 3 20.04 9.14 -25.01
CA VAL A 3 18.86 8.31 -25.25
C VAL A 3 19.09 6.98 -24.52
N VAL A 4 18.28 6.69 -23.51
CA VAL A 4 18.36 5.43 -22.76
C VAL A 4 17.67 4.35 -23.59
N HIS A 5 18.44 3.39 -24.09
CA HIS A 5 17.90 2.25 -24.82
C HIS A 5 17.42 1.18 -23.83
N ILE A 6 16.11 1.04 -23.67
CA ILE A 6 15.51 0.01 -22.81
C ILE A 6 15.44 -1.30 -23.60
N SER A 7 16.25 -2.29 -23.24
CA SER A 7 16.17 -3.62 -23.86
C SER A 7 14.85 -4.30 -23.52
N ARG A 8 14.42 -5.24 -24.37
CA ARG A 8 13.20 -6.02 -24.15
C ARG A 8 13.26 -6.79 -22.82
N GLU A 9 14.43 -7.30 -22.48
CA GLU A 9 14.72 -8.01 -21.23
C GLU A 9 14.59 -7.07 -20.03
N ALA A 10 15.16 -5.86 -20.10
CA ALA A 10 15.05 -4.87 -19.04
C ALA A 10 13.59 -4.44 -18.84
N TRP A 11 12.85 -4.23 -19.93
CA TRP A 11 11.43 -3.92 -19.89
C TRP A 11 10.61 -5.06 -19.24
N LYS A 12 10.85 -6.30 -19.66
CA LYS A 12 10.19 -7.48 -19.10
C LYS A 12 10.50 -7.65 -17.61
N GLN A 13 11.75 -7.47 -17.20
CA GLN A 13 12.14 -7.56 -15.79
C GLN A 13 11.51 -6.44 -14.96
N GLY A 14 11.53 -5.19 -15.44
CA GLY A 14 10.88 -4.06 -14.77
C GLY A 14 9.37 -4.26 -14.63
N PHE A 15 8.72 -4.77 -15.66
CA PHE A 15 7.29 -5.08 -15.62
C PHE A 15 6.96 -6.18 -14.60
N ILE A 16 7.64 -7.33 -14.67
CA ILE A 16 7.32 -8.49 -13.83
C ILE A 16 7.77 -8.29 -12.37
N LYS A 17 8.97 -7.77 -12.15
CA LYS A 17 9.55 -7.64 -10.80
C LYS A 17 9.19 -6.31 -10.13
N GLY A 18 8.92 -5.27 -10.91
CA GLY A 18 8.54 -3.95 -10.42
C GLY A 18 7.03 -3.75 -10.43
N ALA A 19 6.45 -3.66 -11.63
CA ALA A 19 5.04 -3.24 -11.77
C ALA A 19 4.05 -4.21 -11.10
N VAL A 20 4.22 -5.53 -11.29
CA VAL A 20 3.27 -6.52 -10.75
C VAL A 20 3.20 -6.48 -9.21
N PRO A 21 4.30 -6.53 -8.44
CA PRO A 21 4.24 -6.35 -6.99
C PRO A 21 3.80 -4.96 -6.54
N GLN A 22 4.07 -3.92 -7.34
CA GLN A 22 3.76 -2.54 -6.98
C GLN A 22 2.25 -2.24 -7.03
N ILE A 23 1.46 -2.99 -7.83
CA ILE A 23 0.00 -2.84 -7.91
C ILE A 23 -0.66 -3.05 -6.52
N PRO A 24 -0.58 -4.23 -5.89
CA PRO A 24 -1.22 -4.45 -4.60
C PRO A 24 -0.62 -3.53 -3.52
N LEU A 25 0.70 -3.31 -3.54
CA LEU A 25 1.36 -2.43 -2.56
C LEU A 25 0.83 -0.99 -2.62
N SER A 26 0.74 -0.43 -3.83
CA SER A 26 0.27 0.96 -4.04
C SER A 26 -1.23 1.11 -3.75
N VAL A 27 -2.04 0.15 -4.16
CA VAL A 27 -3.49 0.19 -3.89
C VAL A 27 -3.75 0.10 -2.38
N LEU A 28 -3.13 -0.85 -1.68
CA LEU A 28 -3.39 -1.04 -0.26
C LEU A 28 -2.78 0.07 0.60
N ASN A 29 -1.50 0.39 0.41
CA ASN A 29 -0.78 1.35 1.24
C ASN A 29 -1.12 2.80 0.89
N SER A 30 -1.30 3.09 -0.40
CA SER A 30 -1.32 4.47 -0.89
C SER A 30 -2.68 4.95 -1.38
N VAL A 31 -3.65 4.05 -1.53
CA VAL A 31 -5.06 4.39 -1.82
C VAL A 31 -5.95 4.04 -0.64
N VAL A 32 -6.06 2.75 -0.29
CA VAL A 32 -6.99 2.27 0.75
C VAL A 32 -6.62 2.85 2.12
N ALA A 33 -5.36 2.70 2.54
CA ALA A 33 -4.92 3.20 3.85
C ALA A 33 -4.99 4.75 3.93
N VAL A 34 -4.69 5.46 2.85
CA VAL A 34 -4.82 6.93 2.80
C VAL A 34 -6.29 7.35 2.91
N CYS A 35 -7.20 6.71 2.18
CA CYS A 35 -8.63 7.01 2.25
C CYS A 35 -9.19 6.74 3.65
N LYS A 36 -8.81 5.60 4.25
CA LYS A 36 -9.20 5.26 5.64
C LYS A 36 -8.67 6.30 6.62
N LEU A 37 -7.37 6.56 6.61
CA LEU A 37 -6.74 7.51 7.52
C LEU A 37 -7.30 8.93 7.35
N THR A 38 -7.60 9.36 6.12
CA THR A 38 -8.21 10.68 5.87
C THR A 38 -9.59 10.77 6.52
N ARG A 39 -10.42 9.72 6.42
CA ARG A 39 -11.73 9.67 7.09
C ARG A 39 -11.60 9.69 8.61
N ASP A 40 -10.59 8.99 9.14
CA ASP A 40 -10.36 8.92 10.59
C ASP A 40 -9.84 10.26 11.15
N LEU A 41 -9.04 11.02 10.38
CA LEU A 41 -8.43 12.28 10.82
C LEU A 41 -9.24 13.54 10.45
N PHE A 42 -10.01 13.49 9.37
CA PHE A 42 -10.78 14.60 8.80
C PHE A 42 -12.17 14.09 8.39
N PRO A 43 -13.05 13.79 9.35
CA PRO A 43 -14.36 13.18 9.07
C PRO A 43 -15.26 14.05 8.17
N GLU A 44 -15.03 15.36 8.16
CA GLU A 44 -15.71 16.32 7.28
C GLU A 44 -15.18 16.34 5.83
N LYS A 45 -14.13 15.58 5.49
CA LYS A 45 -13.52 15.53 4.16
C LYS A 45 -13.56 14.12 3.59
N GLU A 46 -14.15 13.98 2.41
CA GLU A 46 -14.17 12.69 1.71
C GLU A 46 -13.00 12.58 0.72
N ALA A 47 -12.06 11.69 1.01
CA ALA A 47 -11.12 11.17 0.02
C ALA A 47 -11.67 9.88 -0.58
N SER A 48 -12.09 9.92 -1.86
CA SER A 48 -12.53 8.73 -2.58
C SER A 48 -11.35 7.96 -3.17
N ALA A 49 -11.45 6.63 -3.17
CA ALA A 49 -10.43 5.76 -3.74
C ALA A 49 -10.15 6.11 -5.22
N THR A 50 -11.19 6.48 -5.97
CA THR A 50 -11.07 6.90 -7.37
C THR A 50 -10.24 8.17 -7.52
N SER A 51 -10.54 9.22 -6.73
CA SER A 51 -9.82 10.49 -6.79
C SER A 51 -8.35 10.33 -6.41
N VAL A 52 -8.08 9.58 -5.33
CA VAL A 52 -6.71 9.29 -4.87
C VAL A 52 -5.95 8.45 -5.91
N SER A 53 -6.61 7.47 -6.54
CA SER A 53 -5.99 6.64 -7.59
C SER A 53 -5.68 7.43 -8.86
N VAL A 54 -6.59 8.30 -9.31
CA VAL A 54 -6.41 9.12 -10.51
C VAL A 54 -5.25 10.10 -10.32
N THR A 55 -5.21 10.79 -9.18
CA THR A 55 -4.13 11.74 -8.88
C THR A 55 -2.78 11.03 -8.69
N MET A 56 -2.78 9.83 -8.09
CA MET A 56 -1.60 8.96 -8.03
C MET A 56 -1.13 8.52 -9.42
N GLY A 57 -2.05 8.14 -10.31
CA GLY A 57 -1.70 7.82 -11.70
C GLY A 57 -1.09 9.02 -12.42
N ALA A 58 -1.73 10.19 -12.32
CA ALA A 58 -1.27 11.42 -12.95
C ALA A 58 0.14 11.84 -12.49
N MET A 59 0.42 11.81 -11.17
CA MET A 59 1.76 12.19 -10.68
C MET A 59 2.87 11.26 -11.19
N ASN A 60 2.59 9.97 -11.35
CA ASN A 60 3.57 9.00 -11.86
C ASN A 60 3.70 9.07 -13.38
N LEU A 61 2.59 9.27 -14.10
CA LEU A 61 2.57 9.44 -15.54
C LEU A 61 3.29 10.71 -16.00
N VAL A 62 3.36 11.74 -15.15
CA VAL A 62 4.12 12.95 -15.45
C VAL A 62 5.54 12.83 -14.88
N GLY A 63 5.68 12.58 -13.58
CA GLY A 63 6.95 12.66 -12.87
C GLY A 63 8.01 11.68 -13.38
N CYS A 64 7.64 10.44 -13.68
CA CYS A 64 8.60 9.42 -14.09
C CYS A 64 9.32 9.75 -15.42
N TRP A 65 8.68 10.51 -16.33
CA TRP A 65 9.34 10.97 -17.57
C TRP A 65 10.45 11.98 -17.32
N PHE A 66 10.40 12.69 -16.19
CA PHE A 66 11.43 13.64 -15.76
C PHE A 66 12.43 13.01 -14.79
N GLY A 67 12.45 11.68 -14.67
CA GLY A 67 13.37 10.94 -13.81
C GLY A 67 12.95 10.87 -12.34
N ALA A 68 11.70 11.22 -12.00
CA ALA A 68 11.17 10.96 -10.67
C ALA A 68 11.03 9.45 -10.45
N MET A 69 11.35 8.99 -9.24
CA MET A 69 10.97 7.65 -8.79
C MET A 69 9.44 7.58 -8.64
N PRO A 70 8.83 6.39 -8.78
CA PRO A 70 7.40 6.23 -8.56
C PRO A 70 6.96 6.78 -7.20
N CYS A 71 5.95 7.64 -7.19
CA CYS A 71 5.44 8.37 -6.03
C CYS A 71 4.02 7.96 -5.66
N CYS A 72 3.59 8.31 -4.46
CA CYS A 72 2.22 8.10 -4.00
C CYS A 72 1.84 9.14 -2.94
N HIS A 73 0.57 9.17 -2.50
CA HIS A 73 0.14 10.08 -1.42
C HIS A 73 0.66 9.64 -0.04
N GLY A 74 0.72 8.33 0.21
CA GLY A 74 1.35 7.70 1.38
C GLY A 74 0.67 8.01 2.72
N ALA A 75 0.03 7.01 3.35
CA ALA A 75 -0.67 7.21 4.62
C ALA A 75 0.26 7.66 5.76
N GLY A 76 1.50 7.15 5.80
CA GLY A 76 2.49 7.55 6.80
C GLY A 76 2.90 9.02 6.73
N GLY A 77 2.98 9.59 5.52
CA GLY A 77 3.26 11.01 5.33
C GLY A 77 2.14 11.89 5.88
N LEU A 78 0.89 11.51 5.59
CA LEU A 78 -0.30 12.17 6.14
C LEU A 78 -0.35 12.07 7.67
N ALA A 79 -0.16 10.87 8.22
CA ALA A 79 -0.12 10.62 9.67
C ALA A 79 0.95 11.47 10.36
N GLY A 80 2.16 11.52 9.78
CA GLY A 80 3.26 12.33 10.30
C GLY A 80 2.92 13.82 10.30
N GLN A 81 2.46 14.35 9.17
CA GLN A 81 2.01 15.75 9.07
C GLN A 81 0.95 16.07 10.12
N TYR A 82 -0.04 15.19 10.29
CA TYR A 82 -1.07 15.34 11.32
C TYR A 82 -0.48 15.29 12.73
N ARG A 83 0.43 14.37 13.02
CA ARG A 83 1.07 14.23 14.34
C ARG A 83 1.88 15.46 14.73
N PHE A 84 2.45 16.17 13.76
CA PHE A 84 3.20 17.42 13.95
C PHE A 84 2.34 18.69 13.78
N GLY A 85 1.01 18.57 13.78
CA GLY A 85 0.08 19.72 13.81
C GLY A 85 -0.41 20.21 12.44
N GLY A 86 -0.01 19.59 11.34
CA GLY A 86 -0.57 19.86 10.02
C GLY A 86 -2.04 19.45 9.93
N ARG A 87 -2.92 20.40 9.57
CA ARG A 87 -4.38 20.17 9.45
C ARG A 87 -4.94 20.54 8.08
N SER A 88 -4.09 21.02 7.17
CA SER A 88 -4.47 21.43 5.82
C SER A 88 -3.40 21.00 4.82
N GLY A 89 -3.78 20.95 3.54
CA GLY A 89 -2.84 20.67 2.45
C GLY A 89 -1.70 21.69 2.33
N ALA A 90 -1.82 22.85 2.96
CA ALA A 90 -0.75 23.85 2.99
C ALA A 90 0.54 23.30 3.59
N SER A 91 0.47 22.43 4.62
CA SER A 91 1.70 21.86 5.21
C SER A 91 2.46 20.98 4.21
N VAL A 92 1.74 20.27 3.35
CA VAL A 92 2.31 19.47 2.26
C VAL A 92 2.92 20.38 1.18
N VAL A 93 2.25 21.48 0.83
CA VAL A 93 2.76 22.46 -0.13
C VAL A 93 4.04 23.13 0.40
N PHE A 94 4.07 23.57 1.65
CA PHE A 94 5.29 24.13 2.26
C PHE A 94 6.45 23.13 2.29
N LEU A 95 6.18 21.86 2.62
CA LEU A 95 7.18 20.81 2.57
C LEU A 95 7.70 20.58 1.14
N ALA A 96 6.83 20.60 0.14
CA ALA A 96 7.21 20.45 -1.26
C ALA A 96 8.07 21.64 -1.74
N MET A 97 7.67 22.87 -1.41
CA MET A 97 8.42 24.09 -1.72
C MET A 97 9.80 24.09 -1.07
N GLY A 98 9.90 23.69 0.21
CA GLY A 98 11.18 23.56 0.90
C GLY A 98 12.10 22.53 0.25
N LYS A 99 11.58 21.35 -0.09
CA LYS A 99 12.34 20.31 -0.81
C LYS A 99 12.78 20.77 -2.19
N LEU A 100 11.92 21.47 -2.91
CA LEU A 100 12.25 22.02 -4.22
C LEU A 100 13.36 23.07 -4.12
N ALA A 101 13.25 24.00 -3.17
CA ALA A 101 14.27 25.01 -2.92
C ALA A 101 15.61 24.36 -2.56
N LEU A 102 15.63 23.36 -1.66
CA LEU A 102 16.84 22.61 -1.33
C LEU A 102 17.44 21.91 -2.55
N GLY A 103 16.61 21.26 -3.35
CA GLY A 103 17.06 20.59 -4.58
C GLY A 103 17.64 21.55 -5.61
N LEU A 104 17.05 22.73 -5.79
CA LEU A 104 17.53 23.75 -6.73
C LEU A 104 18.80 24.46 -6.24
N VAL A 105 18.92 24.72 -4.93
CA VAL A 105 20.06 25.43 -4.34
C VAL A 105 21.28 24.52 -4.17
N PHE A 106 21.08 23.31 -3.64
CA PHE A 106 22.17 22.40 -3.30
C PHE A 106 22.42 21.32 -4.36
N GLY A 107 21.45 21.02 -5.23
CA GLY A 107 21.60 20.04 -6.31
C GLY A 107 22.14 18.69 -5.82
N ASN A 108 23.16 18.17 -6.51
CA ASN A 108 23.80 16.91 -6.16
C ASN A 108 24.57 16.96 -4.82
N SER A 109 25.01 18.13 -4.36
CA SER A 109 25.69 18.25 -3.07
C SER A 109 24.79 17.88 -1.90
N PHE A 110 23.46 18.06 -2.05
CA PHE A 110 22.50 17.61 -1.05
C PHE A 110 22.49 16.09 -0.90
N VAL A 111 22.65 15.35 -2.00
CA VAL A 111 22.73 13.88 -1.98
C VAL A 111 23.95 13.40 -1.21
N THR A 112 25.09 14.09 -1.34
CA THR A 112 26.29 13.80 -0.53
C THR A 112 26.03 13.99 0.95
N ILE A 113 25.37 15.08 1.35
CA ILE A 113 25.00 15.33 2.75
C ILE A 113 24.06 14.24 3.27
N LEU A 114 23.06 13.84 2.48
CA LEU A 114 22.16 12.74 2.85
C LEU A 114 22.89 11.39 2.96
N GLY A 115 23.98 11.20 2.22
CA GLY A 115 24.83 10.01 2.31
C GLY A 115 25.54 9.85 3.67
N GLU A 116 25.75 10.95 4.39
CA GLU A 116 26.33 10.95 5.74
C GLU A 116 25.28 10.66 6.84
N PHE A 117 24.01 10.46 6.47
CA PHE A 117 22.97 10.17 7.44
C PHE A 117 23.24 8.83 8.15
N PRO A 118 23.23 8.77 9.50
CA PRO A 118 23.59 7.57 10.22
C PRO A 118 22.68 6.37 9.88
N ILE A 119 23.26 5.35 9.26
CA ILE A 119 22.52 4.14 8.83
C ILE A 119 21.84 3.44 10.02
N GLY A 120 22.44 3.50 11.21
CA GLY A 120 21.82 2.96 12.43
C GLY A 120 20.51 3.65 12.80
N ILE A 121 20.45 4.99 12.68
CA ILE A 121 19.21 5.74 12.93
C ILE A 121 18.16 5.39 11.87
N LEU A 122 18.57 5.31 10.60
CA LEU A 122 17.67 4.90 9.51
C LEU A 122 17.09 3.50 9.76
N GLY A 123 17.92 2.55 10.18
CA GLY A 123 17.50 1.19 10.51
C GLY A 123 16.49 1.15 11.66
N VAL A 124 16.73 1.92 12.72
CA VAL A 124 15.78 2.03 13.85
C VAL A 124 14.46 2.65 13.40
N MET A 125 14.50 3.72 12.60
CA MET A 125 13.29 4.36 12.05
C MET A 125 12.47 3.38 11.21
N LEU A 126 13.13 2.62 10.33
CA LEU A 126 12.48 1.62 9.48
C LEU A 126 11.93 0.44 10.30
N LEU A 127 12.65 0.00 11.33
CA LEU A 127 12.21 -1.06 12.23
C LEU A 127 10.92 -0.64 12.95
N PHE A 128 10.91 0.52 13.60
CA PHE A 128 9.71 1.01 14.31
C PHE A 128 8.54 1.25 13.35
N SER A 129 8.79 1.83 12.17
CA SER A 129 7.74 1.99 11.16
C SER A 129 7.19 0.64 10.69
N GLY A 130 8.03 -0.38 10.55
CA GLY A 130 7.63 -1.74 10.18
C GLY A 130 6.81 -2.40 11.27
N VAL A 131 7.23 -2.28 12.53
CA VAL A 131 6.49 -2.79 13.70
C VAL A 131 5.13 -2.12 13.81
N GLU A 132 5.06 -0.79 13.71
CA GLU A 132 3.82 -0.03 13.76
C GLU A 132 2.84 -0.49 12.68
N LEU A 133 3.32 -0.65 11.44
CA LEU A 133 2.49 -1.16 10.35
C LEU A 133 2.04 -2.61 10.58
N ALA A 134 2.91 -3.44 11.17
CA ALA A 134 2.57 -4.82 11.54
C ALA A 134 1.53 -4.88 12.67
N MET A 135 1.48 -3.90 13.58
CA MET A 135 0.48 -3.87 14.65
C MET A 135 -0.96 -3.76 14.14
N ALA A 136 -1.17 -3.27 12.91
CA ALA A 136 -2.49 -3.29 12.26
C ALA A 136 -3.08 -4.71 12.12
N SER A 137 -2.25 -5.75 12.24
CA SER A 137 -2.71 -7.14 12.35
C SER A 137 -3.60 -7.42 13.56
N ARG A 138 -3.56 -6.57 14.60
CA ARG A 138 -4.40 -6.72 15.80
C ARG A 138 -5.87 -6.40 15.54
N ASP A 139 -6.17 -5.68 14.47
CA ASP A 139 -7.52 -5.24 14.12
C ASP A 139 -8.29 -6.26 13.27
N MET A 140 -7.79 -7.49 13.14
CA MET A 140 -8.49 -8.57 12.41
C MET A 140 -9.73 -9.03 13.16
N GLY A 141 -10.88 -9.09 12.46
CA GLY A 141 -12.18 -9.35 13.07
C GLY A 141 -12.47 -10.83 13.31
N SER A 142 -11.79 -11.73 12.61
CA SER A 142 -11.97 -13.19 12.77
C SER A 142 -10.68 -14.00 12.74
N LYS A 143 -10.79 -15.28 13.14
CA LYS A 143 -9.69 -16.25 13.06
C LYS A 143 -9.30 -16.53 11.61
N GLU A 144 -10.28 -16.57 10.71
CA GLU A 144 -10.09 -16.77 9.27
C GLU A 144 -9.32 -15.61 8.65
N GLU A 145 -9.69 -14.36 8.98
CA GLU A 145 -8.98 -13.15 8.51
C GLU A 145 -7.54 -13.12 9.03
N SER A 146 -7.35 -13.43 10.31
CA SER A 146 -6.02 -13.55 10.92
C SER A 146 -5.17 -14.62 10.23
N PHE A 147 -5.76 -15.76 9.91
CA PHE A 147 -5.08 -16.85 9.20
C PHE A 147 -4.65 -16.44 7.80
N VAL A 148 -5.53 -15.79 7.03
CA VAL A 148 -5.19 -15.25 5.69
C VAL A 148 -4.04 -14.24 5.77
N MET A 149 -4.08 -13.33 6.74
CA MET A 149 -3.04 -12.33 6.96
C MET A 149 -1.69 -12.97 7.30
N LEU A 150 -1.65 -13.94 8.21
CA LEU A 150 -0.43 -14.66 8.58
C LEU A 150 0.18 -15.45 7.41
N VAL A 151 -0.65 -16.11 6.61
CA VAL A 151 -0.19 -16.82 5.39
C VAL A 151 0.37 -15.82 4.38
N CYS A 152 -0.33 -14.71 4.14
CA CYS A 152 0.14 -13.64 3.25
C CYS A 152 1.51 -13.10 3.71
N ALA A 153 1.67 -12.84 5.01
CA ALA A 153 2.93 -12.37 5.59
C ALA A 153 4.05 -13.42 5.46
N GLY A 154 3.79 -14.67 5.85
CA GLY A 154 4.77 -15.76 5.79
C GLY A 154 5.28 -16.01 4.37
N VAL A 155 4.36 -16.07 3.38
CA VAL A 155 4.73 -16.23 1.97
C VAL A 155 5.50 -15.02 1.44
N SER A 156 5.10 -13.80 1.83
CA SER A 156 5.82 -12.57 1.45
C SER A 156 7.27 -12.57 1.93
N LEU A 157 7.49 -13.00 3.17
CA LEU A 157 8.81 -13.05 3.81
C LEU A 157 9.69 -14.18 3.25
N THR A 158 9.10 -15.34 2.98
CA THR A 158 9.84 -16.52 2.49
C THR A 158 10.22 -16.37 1.01
N GLY A 159 9.33 -15.80 0.20
CA GLY A 159 9.54 -15.58 -1.23
C GLY A 159 10.20 -14.24 -1.57
N SER A 160 10.51 -13.40 -0.57
CA SER A 160 10.97 -12.01 -0.73
C SER A 160 10.14 -11.22 -1.76
N SER A 161 8.83 -11.50 -1.80
CA SER A 161 7.92 -10.99 -2.83
C SER A 161 6.54 -10.77 -2.27
N ALA A 162 6.19 -9.49 -2.11
CA ALA A 162 4.85 -9.07 -1.69
C ALA A 162 3.77 -9.54 -2.69
N ALA A 163 4.11 -9.69 -3.97
CA ALA A 163 3.18 -10.22 -4.97
C ALA A 163 2.77 -11.67 -4.66
N LEU A 164 3.74 -12.52 -4.29
CA LEU A 164 3.46 -13.92 -3.96
C LEU A 164 2.56 -14.03 -2.72
N GLY A 165 2.86 -13.24 -1.68
CA GLY A 165 2.02 -13.20 -0.49
C GLY A 165 0.61 -12.69 -0.76
N PHE A 166 0.48 -11.62 -1.55
CA PHE A 166 -0.83 -11.11 -1.95
C PHE A 166 -1.66 -12.15 -2.70
N ILE A 167 -1.08 -12.81 -3.71
CA ILE A 167 -1.77 -13.85 -4.48
C ILE A 167 -2.18 -15.01 -3.56
N ALA A 168 -1.27 -15.51 -2.72
CA ALA A 168 -1.56 -16.59 -1.78
C ALA A 168 -2.69 -16.22 -0.81
N GLY A 169 -2.67 -14.99 -0.28
CA GLY A 169 -3.71 -14.47 0.60
C GLY A 169 -5.08 -14.36 -0.09
N VAL A 170 -5.13 -13.86 -1.32
CA VAL A 170 -6.38 -13.77 -2.12
C VAL A 170 -6.94 -15.17 -2.39
N VAL A 171 -6.11 -16.10 -2.85
CA VAL A 171 -6.54 -17.49 -3.12
C VAL A 171 -7.10 -18.12 -1.85
N LEU A 172 -6.39 -18.01 -0.73
CA LEU A 172 -6.84 -18.57 0.53
C LEU A 172 -8.15 -17.93 1.02
N HIS A 173 -8.28 -16.60 0.91
CA HIS A 173 -9.51 -15.90 1.27
C HIS A 173 -10.70 -16.40 0.45
N LEU A 174 -10.53 -16.55 -0.87
CA LEU A 174 -11.58 -17.05 -1.75
C LEU A 174 -11.98 -18.49 -1.42
N LEU A 175 -11.02 -19.37 -1.14
CA LEU A 175 -11.31 -20.77 -0.74
C LEU A 175 -12.11 -20.84 0.56
N LEU A 176 -11.77 -20.02 1.56
CA LEU A 176 -12.51 -19.96 2.82
C LEU A 176 -13.94 -19.44 2.62
N ARG A 177 -14.11 -18.42 1.76
CA ARG A 177 -15.43 -17.88 1.41
C ARG A 177 -16.30 -18.89 0.65
N LEU A 178 -15.72 -19.63 -0.31
CA LEU A 178 -16.44 -20.68 -1.02
C LEU A 178 -16.96 -21.77 -0.07
N ARG A 179 -16.14 -22.18 0.90
CA ARG A 179 -16.55 -23.16 1.92
C ARG A 179 -17.73 -22.69 2.78
N GLU A 180 -17.77 -21.40 3.14
CA GLU A 180 -18.89 -20.82 3.90
C GLU A 180 -20.19 -20.81 3.08
N VAL A 181 -20.11 -20.43 1.81
CA VAL A 181 -21.28 -20.38 0.91
C VAL A 181 -21.83 -21.78 0.65
N ASP A 182 -20.97 -22.75 0.33
CA ASP A 182 -21.39 -24.13 0.07
C ASP A 182 -22.02 -24.77 1.32
N CYS A 183 -21.48 -24.54 2.51
CA CYS A 183 -22.02 -25.15 3.72
C CYS A 183 -23.34 -24.47 4.15
N GLY A 184 -23.44 -23.14 4.00
CA GLY A 184 -24.63 -22.37 4.38
C GLY A 184 -25.83 -22.61 3.45
N GLU A 185 -25.63 -22.55 2.13
CA GLU A 185 -26.71 -22.80 1.17
C GLU A 185 -27.15 -24.27 1.16
N LEU A 186 -26.20 -25.22 1.27
CA LEU A 186 -26.53 -26.64 1.22
C LEU A 186 -27.30 -27.08 2.48
N VAL A 187 -26.88 -26.62 3.67
CA VAL A 187 -27.61 -26.87 4.93
C VAL A 187 -28.96 -26.15 4.93
N GLY A 188 -29.05 -24.93 4.41
CA GLY A 188 -30.30 -24.19 4.24
C GLY A 188 -31.29 -24.90 3.32
N ARG A 189 -30.84 -25.36 2.15
CA ARG A 189 -31.65 -26.12 1.18
C ARG A 189 -32.08 -27.49 1.71
N LEU A 190 -31.19 -28.19 2.43
CA LEU A 190 -31.53 -29.48 3.06
C LEU A 190 -32.54 -29.31 4.20
N ARG A 191 -32.40 -28.24 5.01
CA ARG A 191 -33.34 -27.95 6.10
C ARG A 191 -34.71 -27.50 5.57
N ALA A 192 -34.74 -26.66 4.52
CA ALA A 192 -35.98 -26.27 3.84
C ALA A 192 -36.72 -27.49 3.26
N ARG A 193 -36.00 -28.40 2.59
CA ARG A 193 -36.57 -29.68 2.10
C ARG A 193 -37.14 -30.55 3.23
N ARG A 194 -36.53 -30.54 4.42
CA ARG A 194 -36.97 -31.37 5.55
C ARG A 194 -38.31 -30.92 6.15
N TYR A 195 -38.68 -29.65 6.02
CA TYR A 195 -40.00 -29.14 6.45
C TYR A 195 -41.10 -29.32 5.40
N THR A 196 -40.73 -29.54 4.13
CA THR A 196 -41.71 -29.79 3.04
C THR A 196 -42.26 -31.22 3.04
N TRP A 197 -41.68 -32.15 3.82
CA TRP A 197 -42.17 -33.53 3.97
C TRP A 197 -42.98 -33.78 5.26
N LEU A 198 -43.16 -32.74 6.08
CA LEU A 198 -43.91 -32.79 7.36
C LEU A 198 -45.24 -32.03 7.29
N LEU A 199 -45.63 -31.55 6.10
CA LEU A 199 -46.95 -31.02 5.72
C LEU A 199 -47.50 -31.89 4.59
#